data_AF-A0A378AGK1-F1
#
_entry.id   AF-A0A378AGK1-F1
#
_cell.length_a   1.000
_cell.length_b   1.000
_cell.length_c   1.000
_cell.angle_alpha   90.00
_cell.angle_beta   90.00
_cell.angle_gamma   90.00
#
_symmetry.space_group_name_H-M   'P 1'
#
loop_
_entity.id
_entity.type
_entity.pdbx_description
1 polymer ?
#
loop_
_entity_poly.entity_id
_entity_poly.type
_entity_poly.pdbx_seq_one_letter_code
_entity_poly.pdbx_strand_id
1 'polypeptide(L)'
;MTRSPSARISFAATSLHCALSRKGKTSLSTGLPIGHALADIAPGEHVHAHNTRTNLSDLDAYRYQPDLVAQPPQPADREVQIYRRANGDVGVRNELWILPTVGCVNAMARQMQNRFLKETYGAEDIDGVHLFSHTYGCSQLGDDHINTRTMLQNMVRHPNAGAVLVVGLGCENNQVEAFRETLGEFDPQRVHFMVCQHQDDEVEAGG
;
A
#
# COMPACT_ATOMS: atom_id res chain seq x y z
N MET A 1 20.02 -5.56 -13.18
CA MET A 1 20.14 -5.22 -11.73
C MET A 1 20.23 -6.52 -10.94
N THR A 2 21.34 -6.78 -10.26
CA THR A 2 21.60 -8.08 -9.60
C THR A 2 21.05 -8.13 -8.17
N ARG A 3 20.37 -9.22 -7.80
CA ARG A 3 19.96 -9.51 -6.42
C ARG A 3 21.20 -9.61 -5.51
N SER A 4 21.13 -8.98 -4.35
CA SER A 4 22.13 -9.04 -3.29
C SER A 4 21.48 -9.63 -2.04
N PRO A 5 22.08 -10.56 -1.30
CA PRO A 5 21.54 -10.97 -0.01
C PRO A 5 21.78 -9.88 1.08
N SER A 6 20.74 -9.41 1.80
CA SER A 6 20.77 -8.93 3.22
C SER A 6 19.55 -8.05 3.64
N ALA A 7 18.62 -8.53 4.48
CA ALA A 7 17.61 -7.79 5.29
C ALA A 7 16.78 -8.75 6.21
N ARG A 8 16.16 -8.31 7.31
CA ARG A 8 15.62 -9.20 8.41
C ARG A 8 14.28 -8.69 9.03
N ILE A 9 13.24 -9.53 9.25
CA ILE A 9 11.86 -9.18 9.78
C ILE A 9 11.19 -10.37 10.58
N SER A 10 10.22 -10.14 11.52
CA SER A 10 9.55 -11.16 12.41
C SER A 10 8.00 -11.04 12.63
N PHE A 11 7.28 -12.11 13.07
CA PHE A 11 5.83 -12.17 13.47
C PHE A 11 5.49 -13.29 14.52
N ALA A 12 4.39 -13.15 15.31
CA ALA A 12 3.88 -14.13 16.33
C ALA A 12 2.33 -14.18 16.48
N ALA A 13 1.75 -15.26 17.06
CA ALA A 13 0.27 -15.49 17.22
C ALA A 13 -0.15 -16.12 18.58
N THR A 14 -1.40 -15.87 19.04
CA THR A 14 -1.96 -16.26 20.37
C THR A 14 -3.41 -16.80 20.27
N SER A 15 -3.84 -17.71 21.17
CA SER A 15 -5.16 -18.41 21.19
C SER A 15 -6.10 -17.96 22.35
N LEU A 16 -7.44 -18.08 22.21
CA LEU A 16 -8.49 -17.64 23.16
C LEU A 16 -9.39 -18.79 23.72
N HIS A 17 -9.90 -18.66 24.96
CA HIS A 17 -10.90 -19.54 25.63
C HIS A 17 -12.08 -18.71 26.19
N CYS A 18 -13.30 -19.27 26.25
CA CYS A 18 -14.53 -18.60 26.74
C CYS A 18 -15.08 -19.25 28.03
N ALA A 19 -15.45 -18.46 29.05
CA ALA A 19 -15.92 -18.92 30.37
C ALA A 19 -17.32 -18.38 30.72
N LEU A 20 -17.98 -18.95 31.75
CA LEU A 20 -19.29 -18.52 32.29
C LEU A 20 -19.28 -17.03 32.69
N SER A 21 -20.24 -16.24 32.21
CA SER A 21 -20.41 -14.82 32.57
C SER A 21 -21.70 -14.59 33.36
N ARG A 22 -21.63 -13.80 34.45
CA ARG A 22 -22.82 -13.43 35.25
C ARG A 22 -23.34 -12.07 34.81
N LYS A 23 -24.63 -11.80 35.03
CA LYS A 23 -25.23 -10.49 34.80
C LYS A 23 -24.40 -9.37 35.42
N GLY A 24 -24.14 -8.32 34.65
CA GLY A 24 -23.33 -7.16 35.03
C GLY A 24 -21.82 -7.37 34.94
N LYS A 25 -21.32 -8.60 34.72
CA LYS A 25 -19.88 -8.82 34.50
C LYS A 25 -19.42 -8.25 33.18
N THR A 26 -18.22 -7.70 33.19
CA THR A 26 -17.53 -7.19 32.01
C THR A 26 -17.25 -8.30 31.01
N SER A 27 -17.66 -8.08 29.76
CA SER A 27 -17.30 -8.91 28.62
C SER A 27 -15.94 -8.46 28.08
N LEU A 28 -15.01 -9.40 27.97
CA LEU A 28 -13.67 -9.14 27.45
C LEU A 28 -13.55 -9.68 26.01
N SER A 29 -12.94 -8.90 25.13
CA SER A 29 -12.44 -9.36 23.83
C SER A 29 -10.99 -8.95 23.69
N THR A 30 -10.13 -9.87 23.24
CA THR A 30 -8.67 -9.65 23.14
C THR A 30 -8.02 -9.07 24.41
N GLY A 31 -8.57 -9.42 25.59
CA GLY A 31 -8.11 -8.92 26.89
C GLY A 31 -8.66 -7.55 27.31
N LEU A 32 -9.45 -6.88 26.46
CA LEU A 32 -10.00 -5.55 26.69
C LEU A 32 -11.50 -5.59 27.02
N PRO A 33 -11.99 -4.71 27.91
CA PRO A 33 -13.41 -4.60 28.23
C PRO A 33 -14.19 -4.00 27.06
N ILE A 34 -15.10 -4.79 26.48
CA ILE A 34 -15.94 -4.35 25.35
C ILE A 34 -17.39 -4.09 25.74
N GLY A 35 -17.81 -4.53 26.93
CA GLY A 35 -19.19 -4.41 27.37
C GLY A 35 -19.44 -5.11 28.70
N HIS A 36 -20.71 -5.37 28.99
CA HIS A 36 -21.15 -6.17 30.12
C HIS A 36 -22.35 -7.06 29.76
N ALA A 37 -22.53 -8.14 30.51
CA ALA A 37 -23.65 -9.07 30.35
C ALA A 37 -24.95 -8.50 30.92
N LEU A 38 -26.07 -8.63 30.20
CA LEU A 38 -27.40 -8.19 30.62
C LEU A 38 -28.15 -9.27 31.43
N ALA A 39 -27.72 -10.52 31.32
CA ALA A 39 -28.19 -11.69 32.04
C ALA A 39 -27.01 -12.64 32.32
N ASP A 40 -27.25 -13.72 33.05
CA ASP A 40 -26.25 -14.80 33.15
C ASP A 40 -26.13 -15.51 31.79
N ILE A 41 -24.91 -15.76 31.34
CA ILE A 41 -24.58 -16.39 30.05
C ILE A 41 -23.79 -17.67 30.31
N ALA A 42 -24.37 -18.82 29.96
CA ALA A 42 -23.76 -20.13 30.11
C ALA A 42 -22.58 -20.33 29.14
N PRO A 43 -21.58 -21.19 29.47
CA PRO A 43 -20.54 -21.55 28.52
C PRO A 43 -21.15 -22.15 27.24
N GLY A 44 -20.71 -21.64 26.09
CA GLY A 44 -21.25 -22.06 24.78
C GLY A 44 -22.54 -21.36 24.35
N GLU A 45 -23.14 -20.53 25.21
CA GLU A 45 -24.30 -19.71 24.84
C GLU A 45 -23.89 -18.57 23.89
N HIS A 46 -24.79 -18.22 22.97
CA HIS A 46 -24.52 -17.18 21.98
C HIS A 46 -24.49 -15.78 22.61
N VAL A 47 -23.33 -15.14 22.62
CA VAL A 47 -23.14 -13.77 23.09
C VAL A 47 -23.49 -12.77 21.98
N HIS A 48 -24.55 -11.97 22.17
CA HIS A 48 -24.99 -10.97 21.20
C HIS A 48 -25.72 -9.78 21.86
N ALA A 49 -26.19 -8.83 21.07
CA ALA A 49 -26.83 -7.60 21.55
C ALA A 49 -28.06 -7.81 22.47
N HIS A 50 -28.66 -9.00 22.46
CA HIS A 50 -29.79 -9.32 23.34
C HIS A 50 -29.35 -9.67 24.77
N ASN A 51 -28.13 -10.18 24.97
CA ASN A 51 -27.61 -10.59 26.29
C ASN A 51 -26.34 -9.84 26.70
N THR A 52 -25.86 -8.89 25.90
CA THR A 52 -24.75 -7.99 26.23
C THR A 52 -25.01 -6.56 25.78
N ARG A 53 -24.35 -5.60 26.43
CA ARG A 53 -24.36 -4.18 26.07
C ARG A 53 -22.95 -3.65 26.08
N THR A 54 -22.62 -2.78 25.13
CA THR A 54 -21.32 -2.09 25.09
C THR A 54 -21.17 -1.12 26.26
N ASN A 55 -19.92 -0.90 26.69
CA ASN A 55 -19.57 0.13 27.67
C ASN A 55 -19.19 1.48 27.03
N LEU A 56 -19.42 1.65 25.72
CA LEU A 56 -19.23 2.92 25.02
C LEU A 56 -20.20 3.98 25.59
N SER A 57 -19.67 5.18 25.86
CA SER A 57 -20.43 6.36 26.32
C SER A 57 -19.85 7.63 25.69
N ASP A 58 -20.66 8.68 25.56
CA ASP A 58 -20.37 9.93 24.83
C ASP A 58 -19.28 10.84 25.43
N LEU A 59 -18.53 10.40 26.47
CA LEU A 59 -17.53 11.21 27.17
C LEU A 59 -16.11 10.63 27.01
N ASP A 60 -15.39 11.17 26.03
CA ASP A 60 -14.04 10.79 25.63
C ASP A 60 -12.95 11.50 26.44
N ALA A 61 -12.75 11.10 27.70
CA ALA A 61 -11.51 11.38 28.40
C ALA A 61 -10.45 10.32 28.01
N TYR A 62 -9.95 10.37 26.77
CA TYR A 62 -8.85 9.50 26.37
C TYR A 62 -7.52 10.01 26.94
N ARG A 63 -6.84 9.18 27.73
CA ARG A 63 -5.48 9.43 28.18
C ARG A 63 -4.59 8.29 27.70
N TYR A 64 -3.66 8.61 26.80
CA TYR A 64 -2.63 7.67 26.38
C TYR A 64 -1.72 7.33 27.57
N GLN A 65 -1.76 6.07 28.00
CA GLN A 65 -0.86 5.49 29.00
C GLN A 65 -0.28 4.21 28.39
N PRO A 66 0.88 4.29 27.71
CA PRO A 66 1.49 3.11 27.13
C PRO A 66 1.97 2.17 28.21
N ASP A 67 1.59 0.89 28.10
CA ASP A 67 2.21 -0.18 28.85
C ASP A 67 3.47 -0.63 28.09
N LEU A 68 4.64 -0.21 28.57
CA LEU A 68 5.93 -0.52 27.95
C LEU A 68 6.36 -1.92 28.37
N VAL A 69 5.93 -2.92 27.60
CA VAL A 69 6.35 -4.31 27.80
C VAL A 69 7.78 -4.50 27.26
N ALA A 70 8.64 -5.13 28.08
CA ALA A 70 9.99 -5.49 27.65
C ALA A 70 9.93 -6.45 26.45
N GLN A 71 10.61 -6.09 25.36
CA GLN A 71 10.62 -6.94 24.17
C GLN A 71 11.44 -8.21 24.42
N PRO A 72 10.97 -9.39 23.97
CA PRO A 72 11.77 -10.59 24.02
C PRO A 72 13.05 -10.40 23.19
N PRO A 73 14.14 -11.13 23.52
CA PRO A 73 15.38 -11.04 22.77
C PRO A 73 15.13 -11.35 21.29
N GLN A 74 15.68 -10.50 20.43
CA GLN A 74 15.48 -10.62 18.99
C GLN A 74 16.06 -11.96 18.50
N PRO A 75 15.30 -12.76 17.73
CA PRO A 75 15.80 -13.99 17.17
C PRO A 75 16.98 -13.74 16.23
N ALA A 76 17.78 -14.78 16.03
CA ALA A 76 18.91 -14.72 15.13
C ALA A 76 18.48 -14.40 13.70
N ASP A 77 19.45 -13.90 13.00
CA ASP A 77 19.26 -12.84 12.05
C ASP A 77 19.43 -13.54 10.67
N ARG A 78 18.43 -13.52 9.78
CA ARG A 78 18.39 -14.38 8.56
C ARG A 78 18.93 -13.71 7.30
N GLU A 79 19.34 -14.49 6.30
CA GLU A 79 19.67 -13.95 4.97
C GLU A 79 18.39 -13.86 4.11
N VAL A 80 18.21 -12.75 3.40
CA VAL A 80 17.15 -12.57 2.39
C VAL A 80 17.73 -11.88 1.17
N GLN A 81 17.17 -12.14 0.00
CA GLN A 81 17.56 -11.47 -1.25
C GLN A 81 16.92 -10.07 -1.33
N ILE A 82 17.71 -9.08 -1.71
CA ILE A 82 17.36 -7.66 -1.80
C ILE A 82 17.89 -7.03 -3.10
N TYR A 83 17.35 -5.87 -3.45
CA TYR A 83 17.80 -5.01 -4.53
C TYR A 83 18.21 -3.66 -3.95
N ARG A 84 19.49 -3.31 -4.08
CA ARG A 84 20.01 -2.00 -3.64
C ARG A 84 19.80 -0.97 -4.75
N ARG A 85 19.25 0.18 -4.40
CA ARG A 85 19.00 1.30 -5.31
C ARG A 85 20.13 2.32 -5.23
N ALA A 86 20.30 3.12 -6.27
CA ALA A 86 21.37 4.12 -6.35
C ALA A 86 21.27 5.19 -5.24
N ASN A 87 20.04 5.47 -4.78
CA ASN A 87 19.76 6.38 -3.67
C ASN A 87 19.99 5.77 -2.27
N GLY A 88 20.40 4.49 -2.19
CA GLY A 88 20.65 3.77 -0.94
C GLY A 88 19.45 2.97 -0.41
N ASP A 89 18.26 3.14 -0.97
CA ASP A 89 17.08 2.38 -0.56
C ASP A 89 17.18 0.90 -0.96
N VAL A 90 16.39 0.07 -0.28
CA VAL A 90 16.42 -1.38 -0.44
C VAL A 90 15.02 -1.90 -0.81
N GLY A 91 14.93 -2.52 -1.99
CA GLY A 91 13.75 -3.26 -2.43
C GLY A 91 13.89 -4.76 -2.13
N VAL A 92 12.77 -5.43 -1.89
CA VAL A 92 12.70 -6.91 -1.79
C VAL A 92 12.16 -7.54 -3.08
N ARG A 93 11.74 -6.70 -4.03
CA ARG A 93 11.31 -7.08 -5.37
C ARG A 93 11.88 -6.10 -6.40
N ASN A 94 11.88 -6.52 -7.66
CA ASN A 94 12.27 -5.70 -8.79
C ASN A 94 11.18 -5.75 -9.85
N GLU A 95 10.20 -4.87 -9.71
CA GLU A 95 9.00 -4.79 -10.54
C GLU A 95 9.05 -3.55 -11.48
N LEU A 96 8.39 -3.62 -12.62
CA LEU A 96 8.13 -2.48 -13.51
C LEU A 96 6.73 -1.93 -13.21
N TRP A 97 6.64 -0.65 -12.85
CA TRP A 97 5.37 -0.02 -12.49
C TRP A 97 4.92 0.99 -13.53
N ILE A 98 3.70 0.85 -14.04
CA ILE A 98 3.06 1.81 -14.94
C ILE A 98 2.06 2.63 -14.12
N LEU A 99 2.30 3.93 -14.04
CA LEU A 99 1.56 4.88 -13.22
C LEU A 99 0.86 5.93 -14.10
N PRO A 100 -0.43 5.73 -14.40
CA PRO A 100 -1.31 6.78 -14.92
C PRO A 100 -1.29 8.03 -14.05
N THR A 101 -1.21 9.23 -14.66
CA THR A 101 -1.48 10.50 -13.95
C THR A 101 -2.98 10.83 -13.92
N VAL A 102 -3.77 10.19 -14.78
CA VAL A 102 -5.22 10.43 -14.96
C VAL A 102 -5.93 9.13 -15.37
N GLY A 103 -7.16 8.93 -14.92
CA GLY A 103 -7.91 7.70 -15.21
C GLY A 103 -8.20 7.46 -16.70
N CYS A 104 -8.20 8.50 -17.53
CA CYS A 104 -8.45 8.39 -18.98
C CYS A 104 -7.37 7.58 -19.72
N VAL A 105 -6.12 7.53 -19.22
CA VAL A 105 -5.06 6.73 -19.86
C VAL A 105 -5.05 5.27 -19.47
N ASN A 106 -5.90 4.84 -18.53
CA ASN A 106 -5.86 3.47 -17.99
C ASN A 106 -5.98 2.40 -19.08
N ALA A 107 -6.85 2.61 -20.07
CA ALA A 107 -7.07 1.64 -21.15
C ALA A 107 -5.83 1.51 -22.06
N MET A 108 -5.24 2.63 -22.42
CA MET A 108 -4.02 2.68 -23.24
C MET A 108 -2.80 2.15 -22.46
N ALA A 109 -2.64 2.52 -21.18
CA ALA A 109 -1.59 1.97 -20.32
C ALA A 109 -1.70 0.44 -20.17
N ARG A 110 -2.93 -0.10 -20.16
CA ARG A 110 -3.16 -1.55 -20.18
C ARG A 110 -2.77 -2.19 -21.51
N GLN A 111 -3.01 -1.50 -22.62
CA GLN A 111 -2.57 -1.95 -23.93
C GLN A 111 -1.04 -1.99 -24.03
N MET A 112 -0.36 -0.95 -23.53
CA MET A 112 1.10 -0.89 -23.43
C MET A 112 1.65 -2.05 -22.59
N GLN A 113 1.08 -2.27 -21.40
CA GLN A 113 1.45 -3.41 -20.54
C GLN A 113 1.34 -4.74 -21.27
N ASN A 114 0.22 -5.00 -21.93
CA ASN A 114 -0.01 -6.25 -22.65
C ASN A 114 0.94 -6.43 -23.84
N ARG A 115 1.24 -5.35 -24.57
CA ARG A 115 2.20 -5.36 -25.68
C ARG A 115 3.61 -5.67 -25.17
N PHE A 116 4.07 -4.94 -24.16
CA PHE A 116 5.38 -5.15 -23.53
C PHE A 116 5.54 -6.60 -23.06
N LEU A 117 4.56 -7.15 -22.34
CA LEU A 117 4.60 -8.54 -21.89
C LEU A 117 4.63 -9.54 -23.05
N LYS A 118 3.97 -9.24 -24.17
CA LYS A 118 3.99 -10.11 -25.36
C LYS A 118 5.35 -10.08 -26.07
N GLU A 119 5.96 -8.90 -26.19
CA GLU A 119 7.24 -8.70 -26.88
C GLU A 119 8.45 -9.18 -26.06
N THR A 120 8.34 -9.13 -24.72
CA THR A 120 9.38 -9.57 -23.77
C THR A 120 9.18 -11.00 -23.27
N TYR A 121 8.26 -11.77 -23.87
CA TYR A 121 7.91 -13.13 -23.43
C TYR A 121 7.56 -13.23 -21.93
N GLY A 122 6.87 -12.21 -21.41
CA GLY A 122 6.42 -12.13 -20.02
C GLY A 122 7.39 -11.44 -19.07
N ALA A 123 8.49 -10.88 -19.56
CA ALA A 123 9.52 -10.20 -18.76
C ALA A 123 10.06 -11.07 -17.60
N GLU A 124 10.56 -12.26 -17.94
CA GLU A 124 10.99 -13.29 -16.98
C GLU A 124 12.15 -12.87 -16.06
N ASP A 125 12.86 -11.77 -16.39
CA ASP A 125 13.99 -11.24 -15.66
C ASP A 125 13.62 -10.26 -14.53
N ILE A 126 12.34 -9.89 -14.42
CA ILE A 126 11.78 -9.03 -13.38
C ILE A 126 10.66 -9.73 -12.60
N ASP A 127 10.37 -9.24 -11.40
CA ASP A 127 9.38 -9.88 -10.50
C ASP A 127 7.93 -9.63 -10.93
N GLY A 128 7.70 -8.67 -11.84
CA GLY A 128 6.39 -8.39 -12.39
C GLY A 128 6.27 -7.03 -13.07
N VAL A 129 5.25 -6.90 -13.92
CA VAL A 129 4.84 -5.64 -14.55
C VAL A 129 3.45 -5.28 -14.04
N HIS A 130 3.31 -4.12 -13.40
CA HIS A 130 2.08 -3.73 -12.72
C HIS A 130 1.56 -2.39 -13.21
N LEU A 131 0.30 -2.38 -13.66
CA LEU A 131 -0.46 -1.16 -13.93
C LEU A 131 -1.28 -0.77 -12.70
N PHE A 132 -1.02 0.40 -12.13
CA PHE A 132 -1.76 0.94 -10.99
C PHE A 132 -2.83 1.92 -11.46
N SER A 133 -3.90 1.39 -12.03
CA SER A 133 -5.03 2.20 -12.52
C SER A 133 -5.82 2.84 -11.38
N HIS A 134 -6.23 4.09 -11.57
CA HIS A 134 -7.13 4.80 -10.67
C HIS A 134 -8.22 5.55 -11.45
N THR A 135 -9.33 5.90 -10.79
CA THR A 135 -10.45 6.60 -11.42
C THR A 135 -10.36 8.13 -11.30
N TYR A 136 -9.31 8.65 -10.65
CA TYR A 136 -9.12 10.09 -10.51
C TYR A 136 -8.93 10.78 -11.86
N GLY A 137 -9.71 11.83 -12.09
CA GLY A 137 -9.75 12.61 -13.32
C GLY A 137 -9.45 14.09 -13.08
N CYS A 138 -9.63 14.91 -14.12
CA CYS A 138 -9.35 16.35 -14.10
C CYS A 138 -10.26 17.17 -13.16
N SER A 139 -11.24 16.55 -12.49
CA SER A 139 -12.15 17.24 -11.56
C SER A 139 -11.63 17.28 -10.11
N GLN A 140 -10.40 16.85 -9.84
CA GLN A 140 -9.78 16.98 -8.53
C GLN A 140 -9.38 18.43 -8.24
N LEU A 141 -9.70 18.89 -7.02
CA LEU A 141 -9.46 20.26 -6.55
C LEU A 141 -8.83 20.23 -5.15
N GLY A 142 -8.03 21.26 -4.85
CA GLY A 142 -7.46 21.46 -3.51
C GLY A 142 -6.66 20.25 -3.00
N ASP A 143 -6.96 19.84 -1.77
CA ASP A 143 -6.22 18.78 -1.07
C ASP A 143 -6.28 17.41 -1.77
N ASP A 144 -7.37 17.11 -2.51
CA ASP A 144 -7.51 15.84 -3.22
C ASP A 144 -6.48 15.70 -4.35
N HIS A 145 -6.20 16.80 -5.06
CA HIS A 145 -5.18 16.84 -6.10
C HIS A 145 -3.78 16.68 -5.50
N ILE A 146 -3.51 17.35 -4.38
CA ILE A 146 -2.22 17.25 -3.66
C ILE A 146 -2.00 15.81 -3.17
N ASN A 147 -2.99 15.22 -2.51
CA ASN A 147 -2.91 13.87 -1.97
C ASN A 147 -2.68 12.82 -3.07
N THR A 148 -3.40 12.92 -4.18
CA THR A 148 -3.25 11.99 -5.31
C THR A 148 -1.86 12.10 -5.93
N ARG A 149 -1.39 13.33 -6.16
CA ARG A 149 -0.03 13.57 -6.67
C ARG A 149 1.04 13.03 -5.70
N THR A 150 0.92 13.32 -4.40
CA THR A 150 1.86 12.82 -3.38
C THR A 150 1.86 11.29 -3.32
N MET A 151 0.68 10.65 -3.41
CA MET A 151 0.58 9.20 -3.47
C MET A 151 1.33 8.65 -4.69
N LEU A 152 1.08 9.18 -5.89
CA LEU A 152 1.76 8.76 -7.12
C LEU A 152 3.28 8.99 -7.03
N GLN A 153 3.74 10.12 -6.47
CA GLN A 153 5.17 10.37 -6.25
C GLN A 153 5.80 9.38 -5.27
N ASN A 154 5.10 9.00 -4.21
CA ASN A 154 5.55 7.98 -3.28
C ASN A 154 5.65 6.60 -3.98
N MET A 155 4.74 6.31 -4.90
CA MET A 155 4.83 5.10 -5.72
C MET A 155 6.03 5.14 -6.66
N VAL A 156 6.30 6.29 -7.30
CA VAL A 156 7.51 6.46 -8.13
C VAL A 156 8.78 6.20 -7.32
N ARG A 157 8.85 6.68 -6.08
CA ARG A 157 10.02 6.50 -5.19
C ARG A 157 10.10 5.13 -4.53
N HIS A 158 9.10 4.26 -4.70
CA HIS A 158 9.05 3.00 -3.98
C HIS A 158 10.21 2.08 -4.37
N PRO A 159 10.96 1.49 -3.41
CA PRO A 159 12.18 0.75 -3.72
C PRO A 159 11.94 -0.60 -4.40
N ASN A 160 10.72 -1.16 -4.34
CA ASN A 160 10.38 -2.35 -5.14
C ASN A 160 10.16 -2.04 -6.62
N ALA A 161 9.90 -0.77 -6.98
CA ALA A 161 9.80 -0.37 -8.37
C ALA A 161 11.21 -0.25 -8.95
N GLY A 162 11.63 -1.30 -9.66
CA GLY A 162 12.91 -1.37 -10.37
C GLY A 162 12.95 -0.48 -11.60
N ALA A 163 11.79 -0.19 -12.17
CA ALA A 163 11.55 0.84 -13.16
C ALA A 163 10.12 1.37 -12.99
N VAL A 164 9.91 2.64 -13.36
CA VAL A 164 8.60 3.31 -13.29
C VAL A 164 8.36 4.07 -14.60
N LEU A 165 7.22 3.81 -15.22
CA LEU A 165 6.71 4.57 -16.36
C LEU A 165 5.52 5.41 -15.90
N VAL A 166 5.68 6.73 -15.88
CA VAL A 166 4.60 7.68 -15.58
C VAL A 166 3.96 8.11 -16.89
N VAL A 167 2.64 7.90 -17.03
CA VAL A 167 1.89 8.11 -18.27
C VAL A 167 0.83 9.19 -18.10
N GLY A 168 0.90 10.24 -18.91
CA GLY A 168 -0.11 11.31 -18.96
C GLY A 168 -0.63 11.59 -20.37
N LEU A 169 -1.71 12.36 -20.47
CA LEU A 169 -2.27 12.80 -21.77
C LEU A 169 -1.77 14.18 -22.16
N GLY A 170 -1.50 15.05 -21.20
CA GLY A 170 -1.16 16.47 -21.40
C GLY A 170 -2.31 17.44 -21.11
N CYS A 171 -3.54 16.96 -20.95
CA CYS A 171 -4.74 17.79 -20.67
C CYS A 171 -5.23 17.71 -19.20
N GLU A 172 -4.50 17.00 -18.33
CA GLU A 172 -4.88 16.76 -16.94
C GLU A 172 -4.41 17.84 -15.97
N ASN A 173 -5.09 18.01 -14.83
CA ASN A 173 -4.65 18.93 -13.76
C ASN A 173 -3.28 18.54 -13.16
N ASN A 174 -2.90 17.27 -13.24
CA ASN A 174 -1.60 16.78 -12.81
C ASN A 174 -0.72 16.57 -14.05
N GLN A 175 -0.45 17.65 -14.77
CA GLN A 175 0.38 17.60 -15.97
C GLN A 175 1.73 16.98 -15.63
N VAL A 176 2.22 16.13 -16.52
CA VAL A 176 3.48 15.40 -16.35
C VAL A 176 4.66 16.34 -16.04
N GLU A 177 4.67 17.54 -16.61
CA GLU A 177 5.68 18.56 -16.33
C GLU A 177 5.66 19.02 -14.85
N ALA A 178 4.49 19.44 -14.35
CA ALA A 178 4.31 19.82 -12.96
C ALA A 178 4.54 18.65 -11.99
N PHE A 179 4.18 17.43 -12.41
CA PHE A 179 4.46 16.21 -11.66
C PHE A 179 5.97 15.98 -11.53
N ARG A 180 6.72 16.13 -12.64
CA ARG A 180 8.18 15.98 -12.68
C ARG A 180 8.88 17.04 -11.83
N GLU A 181 8.48 18.30 -11.95
CA GLU A 181 9.04 19.39 -11.15
C GLU A 181 8.85 19.12 -9.65
N THR A 182 7.65 18.69 -9.26
CA THR A 182 7.32 18.48 -7.85
C THR A 182 7.79 17.14 -7.30
N LEU A 183 8.15 16.18 -8.18
CA LEU A 183 8.88 14.98 -7.81
C LEU A 183 10.34 15.31 -7.42
N GLY A 184 10.90 16.42 -7.89
CA GLY A 184 12.27 16.81 -7.56
C GLY A 184 13.29 15.82 -8.13
N GLU A 185 14.32 15.47 -7.35
CA GLU A 185 15.36 14.53 -7.80
C GLU A 185 14.81 13.09 -7.95
N PHE A 186 15.13 12.48 -9.10
CA PHE A 186 14.84 11.09 -9.40
C PHE A 186 15.97 10.48 -10.24
N ASP A 187 16.04 9.15 -10.26
CA ASP A 187 16.99 8.41 -11.10
C ASP A 187 16.42 8.29 -12.53
N PRO A 188 17.03 8.94 -13.54
CA PRO A 188 16.54 8.91 -14.92
C PRO A 188 16.73 7.56 -15.61
N GLN A 189 17.53 6.65 -15.06
CA GLN A 189 17.60 5.26 -15.55
C GLN A 189 16.44 4.39 -15.02
N ARG A 190 15.71 4.89 -14.02
CA ARG A 190 14.63 4.17 -13.34
C ARG A 190 13.26 4.75 -13.68
N VAL A 191 13.15 6.07 -13.83
CA VAL A 191 11.88 6.76 -13.99
C VAL A 191 11.80 7.40 -15.37
N HIS A 192 10.83 6.93 -16.15
CA HIS A 192 10.52 7.45 -17.47
C HIS A 192 9.14 8.12 -17.46
N PHE A 193 9.01 9.16 -18.26
CA PHE A 193 7.77 9.93 -18.40
C PHE A 193 7.34 9.89 -19.86
N MET A 194 6.04 9.68 -20.08
CA MET A 194 5.45 9.66 -21.41
C MET A 194 4.18 10.52 -21.43
N VAL A 195 4.06 11.35 -22.48
CA VAL A 195 2.88 12.16 -22.76
C VAL A 195 2.33 11.72 -24.10
N CYS A 196 1.13 11.14 -24.11
CA CYS A 196 0.63 10.42 -25.27
C CYS A 196 0.26 11.34 -26.43
N GLN A 197 -0.32 12.52 -26.19
CA GLN A 197 -0.71 13.45 -27.26
C GLN A 197 0.45 14.15 -28.00
N HIS A 198 1.72 13.81 -27.71
CA HIS A 198 2.91 14.33 -28.38
C HIS A 198 3.66 13.27 -29.22
N GLN A 199 3.11 12.08 -29.41
CA GLN A 199 3.74 10.99 -30.17
C GLN A 199 2.84 10.53 -31.33
N ASP A 200 3.42 10.38 -32.53
CA ASP A 200 2.70 9.94 -33.73
C ASP A 200 2.18 8.48 -33.63
N ASP A 201 2.81 7.66 -32.78
CA ASP A 201 2.33 6.33 -32.36
C ASP A 201 2.62 6.09 -30.87
N GLU A 202 1.59 6.35 -30.05
CA GLU A 202 1.65 6.28 -28.58
C GLU A 202 1.94 4.86 -28.06
N VAL A 203 1.66 3.82 -28.85
CA VAL A 203 1.83 2.42 -28.45
C VAL A 203 3.23 1.92 -28.81
N GLU A 204 3.87 2.49 -29.82
CA GLU A 204 5.25 2.17 -30.20
C GLU A 204 6.26 2.81 -29.25
N ALA A 205 6.04 4.07 -28.86
CA ALA A 205 6.99 4.80 -28.03
C ALA A 205 6.92 4.46 -26.52
N GLY A 206 5.88 3.73 -26.09
CA GLY A 206 5.76 3.16 -24.74
C GLY A 206 6.12 1.67 -24.64
N GLY A 207 6.51 1.04 -25.77
CA GLY A 207 6.94 -0.36 -25.85
C GLY A 207 8.38 -0.59 -25.44
#